data_AF-A0A8T5KUK6-F1
#
_entry.id   AF-A0A8T5KUK6-F1
#
_cell.length_a   1.000
_cell.length_b   1.000
_cell.length_c   1.000
_cell.angle_alpha   90.00
_cell.angle_beta   90.00
_cell.angle_gamma   90.00
#
_symmetry.space_group_name_H-M   'P 1'
#
loop_
_entity.id
_entity.type
_entity.pdbx_description
1 polymer ?
#
loop_
_entity_poly.entity_id
_entity_poly.type
_entity_poly.pdbx_seq_one_letter_code
_entity_poly.pdbx_strand_id
1 'polypeptide(L)'
;MTDVVSVVLAIKSVWEAIKGTRELKKVDLPLAMNGEARKDFLNNNPNSTIINIAGNCYIGDKSQITQEEKDKLKEIYNPTTQSEKNYDIIDTDFFGRIQEFKKELPDNKSINPFLKFLEHDLRTILNLSIYSKKLFDNKEGEKAQKVRDDIGKQYGKGGRKLCNLYLSGYIDGMTEFLIQEYGDNLEKVKSDINNKIRKFVEDSDYIFFVHSSSDENHILNNILECINQGRPYIAIHGAGPTNIKKVRNIISKIEGELSSFGYDKNEDNKRTLSLCPLLYVYLTKKKI
;
A
#
# COMPACT_ATOMS: atom_id res chain seq x y z
N MET A 1 12.63 11.95 29.32
CA MET A 1 13.04 11.53 27.96
C MET A 1 14.15 10.52 28.12
N THR A 2 13.97 9.29 27.62
CA THR A 2 15.01 8.25 27.65
C THR A 2 16.03 8.55 26.55
N ASP A 3 17.31 8.65 26.90
CA ASP A 3 18.40 8.94 25.96
C ASP A 3 18.60 7.80 24.94
N VAL A 4 18.82 8.14 23.67
CA VAL A 4 18.96 7.21 22.54
C VAL A 4 20.11 6.24 22.77
N VAL A 5 21.25 6.72 23.29
CA VAL A 5 22.43 5.89 23.55
C VAL A 5 22.11 4.80 24.57
N SER A 6 21.39 5.17 25.63
CA SER A 6 20.94 4.25 26.67
C SER A 6 20.01 3.14 26.14
N VAL A 7 19.12 3.49 25.21
CA VAL A 7 18.22 2.52 24.55
C VAL A 7 18.99 1.55 23.65
N VAL A 8 19.93 2.06 22.85
CA VAL A 8 20.76 1.23 21.95
C VAL A 8 21.59 0.22 22.74
N LEU A 9 22.19 0.64 23.87
CA LEU A 9 22.97 -0.24 24.74
C LEU A 9 22.11 -1.37 25.34
N ALA A 10 20.88 -1.06 25.75
CA ALA A 10 19.95 -2.06 26.27
C ALA A 10 19.57 -3.11 25.21
N ILE A 11 19.22 -2.67 23.99
CA ILE A 11 18.92 -3.59 22.88
C ILE A 11 20.15 -4.43 22.51
N LYS A 12 21.32 -3.80 22.47
CA LYS A 12 22.59 -4.47 22.15
C LYS A 12 22.93 -5.55 23.17
N SER A 13 22.74 -5.29 24.47
CA SER A 13 22.96 -6.31 25.50
C SER A 13 22.07 -7.54 25.30
N VAL A 14 20.80 -7.34 24.94
CA VAL A 14 19.88 -8.46 24.65
C VAL A 14 20.30 -9.20 23.39
N TRP A 15 20.73 -8.47 22.34
CA TRP A 15 21.22 -9.04 21.08
C TRP A 15 22.48 -9.89 21.24
N GLU A 16 23.51 -9.38 21.91
CA GLU A 16 24.76 -10.12 22.12
C GLU A 16 24.52 -11.44 22.89
N ALA A 17 23.48 -11.48 23.72
CA ALA A 17 23.10 -12.69 24.44
C ALA A 17 22.42 -13.76 23.57
N ILE A 18 21.88 -13.41 22.39
CA ILE A 18 21.11 -14.33 21.54
C ILE A 18 21.63 -14.46 20.10
N LYS A 19 22.59 -13.64 19.69
CA LYS A 19 23.17 -13.68 18.34
C LYS A 19 23.75 -15.07 18.07
N GLY A 20 23.48 -15.62 16.89
CA GLY A 20 23.87 -16.98 16.51
C GLY A 20 22.99 -18.08 17.10
N THR A 21 21.94 -17.74 17.83
CA THR A 21 20.95 -18.71 18.35
C THR A 21 19.62 -18.60 17.61
N ARG A 22 18.76 -19.61 17.78
CA ARG A 22 17.36 -19.58 17.30
C ARG A 22 16.41 -18.88 18.27
N GLU A 23 16.90 -18.36 19.39
CA GLU A 23 16.05 -17.80 20.43
C GLU A 23 15.50 -16.43 20.03
N LEU A 24 14.25 -16.17 20.43
CA LEU A 24 13.64 -14.84 20.43
C LEU A 24 13.57 -14.34 21.85
N LYS A 25 14.19 -13.19 22.13
CA LYS A 25 14.22 -12.63 23.48
C LYS A 25 13.38 -11.36 23.55
N LYS A 26 12.49 -11.31 24.55
CA LYS A 26 11.63 -10.15 24.77
C LYS A 26 12.49 -8.94 25.10
N VAL A 27 12.17 -7.83 24.45
CA VAL A 27 12.74 -6.50 24.70
C VAL A 27 11.62 -5.56 25.12
N ASP A 28 11.94 -4.57 25.93
CA ASP A 28 10.96 -3.61 26.38
C ASP A 28 10.38 -2.81 25.19
N LEU A 29 9.06 -2.63 25.17
CA LEU A 29 8.33 -2.08 24.03
C LEU A 29 8.76 -0.63 23.70
N PRO A 30 8.90 0.28 24.68
CA PRO A 30 9.36 1.64 24.42
C PRO A 30 10.81 1.69 23.94
N LEU A 31 11.65 0.72 24.35
CA LEU A 31 13.03 0.61 23.88
C LEU A 31 13.06 0.17 22.41
N ALA A 32 12.32 -0.88 22.06
CA ALA A 32 12.28 -1.45 20.72
C ALA A 32 11.55 -0.57 19.68
N MET A 33 10.65 0.30 20.12
CA MET A 33 9.87 1.20 19.26
C MET A 33 10.42 2.63 19.19
N ASN A 34 11.53 2.94 19.89
CA ASN A 34 12.26 4.19 19.67
C ASN A 34 12.94 4.15 18.29
N GLY A 35 12.36 4.86 17.32
CA GLY A 35 12.72 4.74 15.91
C GLY A 35 14.17 5.09 15.56
N GLU A 36 14.83 5.99 16.31
CA GLU A 36 16.25 6.31 16.10
C GLU A 36 17.16 5.23 16.68
N ALA A 37 16.94 4.85 17.96
CA ALA A 37 17.72 3.81 18.61
C ALA A 37 17.60 2.45 17.89
N ARG A 38 16.39 2.10 17.45
CA ARG A 38 16.14 0.90 16.65
C ARG A 38 16.96 0.90 15.36
N LYS A 39 16.99 2.02 14.65
CA LYS A 39 17.69 2.14 13.37
C LYS A 39 19.21 2.03 13.56
N ASP A 40 19.76 2.76 14.51
CA ASP A 40 21.19 2.72 14.83
C ASP A 40 21.61 1.30 15.22
N PHE A 41 20.78 0.62 16.01
CA PHE A 41 21.02 -0.77 16.38
C PHE A 41 21.00 -1.72 15.16
N LEU A 42 19.94 -1.67 14.33
CA LEU A 42 19.77 -2.59 13.18
C LEU A 42 20.84 -2.36 12.09
N ASN A 43 21.25 -1.11 11.85
CA ASN A 43 22.32 -0.79 10.89
C ASN A 43 23.66 -1.42 11.29
N ASN A 44 23.94 -1.47 12.60
CA ASN A 44 25.17 -2.07 13.12
C ASN A 44 25.06 -3.59 13.28
N ASN A 45 23.86 -4.18 13.15
CA ASN A 45 23.59 -5.59 13.38
C ASN A 45 22.66 -6.16 12.29
N PRO A 46 23.14 -6.34 11.05
CA PRO A 46 22.30 -6.66 9.90
C PRO A 46 21.60 -8.03 9.98
N ASN A 47 22.11 -8.93 10.82
CA ASN A 47 21.49 -10.23 11.07
C ASN A 47 20.44 -10.19 12.19
N SER A 48 20.28 -9.07 12.88
CA SER A 48 19.24 -8.93 13.90
C SER A 48 17.88 -8.59 13.27
N THR A 49 16.81 -9.06 13.90
CA THR A 49 15.43 -8.69 13.57
C THR A 49 14.68 -8.35 14.85
N ILE A 50 13.71 -7.43 14.75
CA ILE A 50 12.81 -7.10 15.85
C ILE A 50 11.38 -7.39 15.41
N ILE A 51 10.69 -8.23 16.17
CA ILE A 51 9.36 -8.76 15.87
C ILE A 51 8.39 -8.33 16.97
N ASN A 52 7.17 -7.91 16.62
CA ASN A 52 6.11 -7.67 17.60
C ASN A 52 5.14 -8.86 17.63
N ILE A 53 4.98 -9.49 18.80
CA ILE A 53 4.08 -10.62 19.03
C ILE A 53 3.20 -10.29 20.24
N ALA A 54 1.87 -10.29 20.05
CA ALA A 54 0.90 -10.03 21.11
C ALA A 54 1.12 -8.71 21.89
N GLY A 55 1.65 -7.66 21.24
CA GLY A 55 1.95 -6.38 21.90
C GLY A 55 3.24 -6.40 22.73
N ASN A 56 4.11 -7.39 22.50
CA ASN A 56 5.44 -7.48 23.07
C ASN A 56 6.48 -7.47 21.94
N CYS A 57 7.58 -6.76 22.13
CA CYS A 57 8.68 -6.78 21.18
C CYS A 57 9.68 -7.88 21.53
N TYR A 58 10.20 -8.54 20.50
CA TYR A 58 11.21 -9.58 20.58
C TYR A 58 12.34 -9.24 19.63
N ILE A 59 13.56 -9.57 20.01
CA ILE A 59 14.73 -9.54 19.14
C ILE A 59 15.17 -10.97 18.81
N GLY A 60 15.65 -11.20 17.59
CA GLY A 60 16.08 -12.51 17.09
C GLY A 60 17.17 -12.41 16.02
N ASP A 61 17.87 -13.53 15.76
CA ASP A 61 18.86 -13.61 14.68
C ASP A 61 18.22 -14.17 13.38
N LYS A 62 18.01 -13.29 12.40
CA LYS A 62 17.43 -13.58 11.09
C LYS A 62 18.16 -14.68 10.32
N SER A 63 19.47 -14.85 10.55
CA SER A 63 20.27 -15.90 9.90
C SER A 63 19.94 -17.30 10.43
N GLN A 64 19.42 -17.38 11.65
CA GLN A 64 19.10 -18.64 12.33
C GLN A 64 17.62 -19.03 12.21
N ILE A 65 16.75 -18.09 11.80
CA ILE A 65 15.33 -18.36 11.56
C ILE A 65 15.17 -19.06 10.21
N THR A 66 14.75 -20.32 10.26
CA THR A 66 14.49 -21.16 9.09
C THR A 66 13.31 -20.64 8.27
N GLN A 67 13.21 -21.08 7.01
CA GLN A 67 12.08 -20.71 6.16
C GLN A 67 10.75 -21.25 6.72
N GLU A 68 10.75 -22.46 7.28
CA GLU A 68 9.59 -23.05 7.95
C GLU A 68 9.14 -22.23 9.17
N GLU A 69 10.07 -21.73 10.01
CA GLU A 69 9.74 -20.84 11.13
C GLU A 69 9.22 -19.48 10.65
N LYS A 70 9.78 -18.94 9.55
CA LYS A 70 9.24 -17.72 8.91
C LYS A 70 7.82 -17.95 8.42
N ASP A 71 7.52 -19.13 7.89
CA ASP A 71 6.19 -19.46 7.39
C ASP A 71 5.20 -19.74 8.54
N LYS A 72 5.62 -20.37 9.64
CA LYS A 72 4.83 -20.46 10.89
C LYS A 72 4.53 -19.08 11.49
N LEU A 73 5.50 -18.17 11.48
CA LEU A 73 5.28 -16.78 11.88
C LEU A 73 4.30 -16.05 10.95
N LYS A 74 4.24 -16.42 9.66
CA LYS A 74 3.23 -15.92 8.71
C LYS A 74 1.85 -16.57 8.89
N GLU A 75 1.78 -17.82 9.36
CA GLU A 75 0.52 -18.51 9.65
C GLU A 75 -0.16 -17.97 10.91
N ILE A 76 0.61 -17.63 11.95
CA ILE A 76 0.12 -16.85 13.11
C ILE A 76 -0.41 -15.48 12.66
N TYR A 77 0.05 -14.98 11.51
CA TYR A 77 -0.29 -13.70 10.88
C TYR A 77 -1.48 -13.78 9.91
N ASN A 78 -2.16 -14.93 9.76
CA ASN A 78 -3.26 -15.06 8.79
C ASN A 78 -4.39 -14.05 9.12
N PRO A 79 -4.62 -13.01 8.26
CA PRO A 79 -5.47 -11.86 8.57
C PRO A 79 -6.98 -12.18 8.57
N THR A 80 -7.35 -13.46 8.50
CA THR A 80 -8.75 -13.93 8.52
C THR A 80 -9.38 -13.92 9.91
N THR A 81 -8.61 -13.70 10.99
CA THR A 81 -9.19 -13.51 12.32
C THR A 81 -9.33 -12.01 12.63
N GLN A 82 -10.56 -11.53 12.43
CA GLN A 82 -11.04 -10.24 12.93
C GLN A 82 -10.85 -10.16 14.45
N SER A 83 -9.71 -9.67 14.92
CA SER A 83 -9.64 -9.00 16.20
C SER A 83 -8.42 -8.12 16.23
N GLU A 84 -8.68 -6.81 16.29
CA GLU A 84 -7.82 -5.75 16.78
C GLU A 84 -6.56 -6.25 17.51
N LYS A 85 -5.41 -6.20 16.83
CA LYS A 85 -4.09 -5.92 17.41
C LYS A 85 -3.09 -5.74 16.27
N ASN A 86 -2.43 -4.58 16.27
CA ASN A 86 -1.36 -4.23 15.34
C ASN A 86 -0.18 -5.19 15.53
N TYR A 87 0.12 -5.99 14.50
CA TYR A 87 1.32 -6.82 14.46
C TYR A 87 2.14 -6.50 13.22
N ASP A 88 3.34 -6.01 13.47
CA ASP A 88 4.26 -5.47 12.48
C ASP A 88 5.49 -6.40 12.38
N ILE A 89 5.53 -7.27 11.37
CA ILE A 89 6.80 -7.85 10.90
C ILE A 89 7.44 -6.81 9.98
N ILE A 90 8.03 -5.79 10.58
CA ILE A 90 8.72 -4.74 9.83
C ILE A 90 10.06 -5.29 9.35
N ASP A 91 10.12 -5.64 8.07
CA ASP A 91 11.38 -5.81 7.35
C ASP A 91 12.22 -4.53 7.55
N THR A 92 13.49 -4.68 7.96
CA THR A 92 14.45 -3.58 8.19
C THR A 92 14.47 -2.57 7.04
N ASP A 93 14.33 -3.12 5.84
CA ASP A 93 14.24 -2.41 4.57
C ASP A 93 12.98 -1.52 4.47
N PHE A 94 11.84 -1.99 4.97
CA PHE A 94 10.57 -1.26 4.95
C PHE A 94 10.59 -0.07 5.91
N PHE A 95 11.14 -0.25 7.11
CA PHE A 95 11.30 0.84 8.08
C PHE A 95 12.24 1.93 7.57
N GLY A 96 13.36 1.52 6.96
CA GLY A 96 14.30 2.43 6.31
C GLY A 96 13.60 3.35 5.31
N ARG A 97 12.76 2.76 4.44
CA ARG A 97 11.95 3.51 3.46
C ARG A 97 10.92 4.45 4.10
N ILE A 98 10.25 4.03 5.18
CA ILE A 98 9.34 4.93 5.94
C ILE A 98 10.10 6.13 6.51
N GLN A 99 11.32 5.92 7.02
CA GLN A 99 12.12 7.01 7.57
C GLN A 99 12.71 7.94 6.50
N GLU A 100 13.21 7.39 5.39
CA GLU A 100 13.66 8.18 4.24
C GLU A 100 12.52 9.08 3.75
N PHE A 101 11.30 8.53 3.66
CA PHE A 101 10.12 9.31 3.33
C PHE A 101 9.81 10.42 4.34
N LYS A 102 9.84 10.15 5.65
CA LYS A 102 9.58 11.17 6.68
C LYS A 102 10.51 12.39 6.59
N LYS A 103 11.72 12.21 6.05
CA LYS A 103 12.68 13.30 5.83
C LYS A 103 12.41 14.12 4.57
N GLU A 104 11.63 13.59 3.63
CA GLU A 104 11.43 14.17 2.30
C GLU A 104 9.96 14.21 1.87
N LEU A 105 9.03 14.39 2.81
CA LEU A 105 7.59 14.52 2.57
C LEU A 105 7.36 15.58 1.47
N PRO A 106 6.98 15.19 0.24
CA PRO A 106 6.64 16.17 -0.77
C PRO A 106 5.34 16.86 -0.37
N ASP A 107 5.24 18.15 -0.69
CA ASP A 107 4.06 18.93 -0.38
C ASP A 107 2.91 18.56 -1.34
N ASN A 108 2.17 17.49 -1.05
CA ASN A 108 0.94 17.17 -1.75
C ASN A 108 -0.24 17.95 -1.15
N LYS A 109 -0.59 19.06 -1.79
CA LYS A 109 -1.62 20.01 -1.32
C LYS A 109 -3.02 19.40 -1.15
N SER A 110 -3.38 18.36 -1.90
CA SER A 110 -4.73 17.74 -1.82
C SER A 110 -4.89 16.87 -0.57
N ILE A 111 -3.90 16.01 -0.29
CA ILE A 111 -4.01 14.97 0.75
C ILE A 111 -3.38 15.38 2.08
N ASN A 112 -2.35 16.24 2.07
CA ASN A 112 -1.64 16.69 3.27
C ASN A 112 -2.57 17.27 4.37
N PRO A 113 -3.62 18.05 4.06
CA PRO A 113 -4.55 18.56 5.06
C PRO A 113 -5.24 17.43 5.87
N PHE A 114 -5.37 16.26 5.27
CA PHE A 114 -6.12 15.12 5.80
C PHE A 114 -5.27 14.09 6.51
N LEU A 115 -3.97 13.98 6.17
CA LEU A 115 -3.10 12.93 6.72
C LEU A 115 -3.11 12.88 8.25
N LYS A 116 -3.29 14.02 8.93
CA LYS A 116 -3.36 14.10 10.40
C LYS A 116 -4.62 13.46 11.01
N PHE A 117 -5.71 13.36 10.25
CA PHE A 117 -6.98 12.78 10.68
C PHE A 117 -7.10 11.30 10.34
N LEU A 118 -6.18 10.77 9.54
CA LEU A 118 -6.18 9.38 9.14
C LEU A 118 -5.70 8.48 10.29
N GLU A 119 -6.38 7.34 10.41
CA GLU A 119 -5.93 6.21 11.20
C GLU A 119 -4.53 5.76 10.73
N HIS A 120 -3.80 5.15 11.66
CA HIS A 120 -2.38 4.85 11.50
C HIS A 120 -2.07 4.10 10.19
N ASP A 121 -2.85 3.08 9.86
CA ASP A 121 -2.59 2.21 8.71
C ASP A 121 -2.87 2.92 7.39
N LEU A 122 -4.03 3.59 7.27
CA LEU A 122 -4.39 4.38 6.10
C LEU A 122 -3.36 5.48 5.84
N ARG A 123 -2.96 6.18 6.91
CA ARG A 123 -1.92 7.20 6.85
C ARG A 123 -0.60 6.62 6.35
N THR A 124 -0.20 5.45 6.85
CA THR A 124 1.07 4.82 6.46
C THR A 124 1.03 4.34 5.01
N ILE A 125 -0.05 3.71 4.58
CA ILE A 125 -0.24 3.29 3.19
C ILE A 125 -0.19 4.50 2.25
N LEU A 126 -0.90 5.58 2.57
CA LEU A 126 -0.93 6.78 1.73
C LEU A 126 0.42 7.49 1.70
N ASN A 127 1.11 7.60 2.84
CA ASN A 127 2.49 8.10 2.90
C ASN A 127 3.43 7.31 1.98
N LEU A 128 3.40 5.99 2.07
CA LEU A 128 4.21 5.14 1.19
C LEU A 128 3.78 5.24 -0.28
N SER A 129 2.51 5.50 -0.54
CA SER A 129 2.00 5.72 -1.90
C SER A 129 2.47 7.06 -2.48
N ILE A 130 2.48 8.13 -1.67
CA ILE A 130 3.09 9.43 -1.99
C ILE A 130 4.57 9.23 -2.32
N TYR A 131 5.30 8.48 -1.49
CA TYR A 131 6.70 8.16 -1.73
C TYR A 131 6.91 7.39 -3.04
N SER A 132 6.10 6.35 -3.26
CA SER A 132 6.15 5.55 -4.49
C SER A 132 5.89 6.42 -5.73
N LYS A 133 4.97 7.39 -5.65
CA LYS A 133 4.71 8.34 -6.74
C LYS A 133 5.95 9.18 -7.03
N LYS A 134 6.55 9.78 -6.00
CA LYS A 134 7.80 10.55 -6.12
C LYS A 134 8.92 9.74 -6.78
N LEU A 135 9.11 8.48 -6.37
CA LEU A 135 10.10 7.59 -6.98
C LEU A 135 9.81 7.33 -8.46
N PHE A 136 8.55 7.12 -8.86
CA PHE A 136 8.21 7.02 -10.29
C PHE A 136 8.48 8.31 -11.05
N ASP A 137 8.15 9.46 -10.46
CA ASP A 137 8.38 10.77 -11.06
C ASP A 137 9.88 11.07 -11.23
N ASN A 138 10.71 10.55 -10.31
CA ASN A 138 12.18 10.60 -10.36
C ASN A 138 12.82 9.50 -11.22
N LYS A 139 12.04 8.71 -11.96
CA LYS A 139 12.51 7.58 -12.79
C LYS A 139 13.16 6.42 -12.01
N GLU A 140 12.88 6.31 -10.71
CA GLU A 140 13.35 5.23 -9.82
C GLU A 140 12.31 4.08 -9.73
N GLY A 141 11.87 3.58 -10.89
CA GLY A 141 10.73 2.66 -11.00
C GLY A 141 10.87 1.35 -10.22
N GLU A 142 12.08 0.78 -10.14
CA GLU A 142 12.33 -0.45 -9.37
C GLU A 142 12.14 -0.23 -7.86
N LYS A 143 12.63 0.90 -7.33
CA LYS A 143 12.43 1.26 -5.92
C LYS A 143 10.95 1.52 -5.63
N ALA A 144 10.26 2.22 -6.53
CA ALA A 144 8.83 2.45 -6.42
C ALA A 144 8.05 1.12 -6.39
N GLN A 145 8.42 0.16 -7.24
CA GLN A 145 7.80 -1.15 -7.26
C GLN A 145 8.05 -1.93 -5.96
N LYS A 146 9.27 -1.86 -5.40
CA LYS A 146 9.60 -2.46 -4.10
C LYS A 146 8.71 -1.90 -2.98
N VAL A 147 8.54 -0.58 -2.91
CA VAL A 147 7.63 0.08 -1.94
C VAL A 147 6.20 -0.46 -2.09
N ARG A 148 5.68 -0.53 -3.32
CA ARG A 148 4.33 -1.07 -3.55
C ARG A 148 4.22 -2.51 -3.09
N ASP A 149 5.24 -3.33 -3.35
CA ASP A 149 5.24 -4.74 -2.96
C ASP A 149 5.26 -4.90 -1.45
N ASP A 150 6.00 -4.05 -0.74
CA ASP A 150 5.96 -4.02 0.72
C ASP A 150 4.58 -3.64 1.26
N ILE A 151 3.93 -2.61 0.67
CA ILE A 151 2.56 -2.25 1.04
C ILE A 151 1.63 -3.47 0.90
N GLY A 152 1.75 -4.20 -0.22
CA GLY A 152 0.92 -5.39 -0.47
C GLY A 152 1.22 -6.54 0.49
N LYS A 153 2.49 -6.73 0.88
CA LYS A 153 2.89 -7.74 1.87
C LYS A 153 2.36 -7.39 3.27
N GLN A 154 2.46 -6.12 3.66
CA GLN A 154 2.14 -5.64 5.02
C GLN A 154 0.64 -5.41 5.25
N TYR A 155 -0.05 -4.85 4.25
CA TYR A 155 -1.46 -4.43 4.38
C TYR A 155 -2.40 -5.22 3.45
N GLY A 156 -1.90 -6.31 2.87
CA GLY A 156 -2.66 -7.20 2.00
C GLY A 156 -3.16 -6.56 0.70
N LYS A 157 -4.18 -7.18 0.12
CA LYS A 157 -4.81 -6.73 -1.13
C LYS A 157 -5.41 -5.33 -1.00
N GLY A 158 -6.02 -5.02 0.15
CA GLY A 158 -6.64 -3.71 0.42
C GLY A 158 -5.62 -2.57 0.40
N GLY A 159 -4.48 -2.72 1.10
CA GLY A 159 -3.42 -1.71 1.07
C GLY A 159 -2.81 -1.55 -0.32
N ARG A 160 -2.59 -2.64 -1.06
CA ARG A 160 -2.12 -2.58 -2.45
C ARG A 160 -3.12 -1.86 -3.36
N LYS A 161 -4.43 -2.11 -3.19
CA LYS A 161 -5.51 -1.44 -3.93
C LYS A 161 -5.53 0.05 -3.62
N LEU A 162 -5.46 0.44 -2.35
CA LEU A 162 -5.38 1.85 -1.93
C LEU A 162 -4.16 2.56 -2.54
N CYS A 163 -3.00 1.92 -2.55
CA CYS A 163 -1.80 2.47 -3.19
C CYS A 163 -2.00 2.71 -4.69
N ASN A 164 -2.58 1.74 -5.40
CA ASN A 164 -2.88 1.89 -6.83
C ASN A 164 -3.90 3.01 -7.09
N LEU A 165 -4.96 3.09 -6.27
CA LEU A 165 -5.97 4.16 -6.36
C LEU A 165 -5.33 5.53 -6.17
N TYR A 166 -4.41 5.66 -5.22
CA TYR A 166 -3.64 6.91 -5.03
C TYR A 166 -2.77 7.21 -6.24
N LEU A 167 -1.98 6.26 -6.74
CA LEU A 167 -1.08 6.47 -7.88
C LEU A 167 -1.83 6.90 -9.15
N SER A 168 -3.06 6.41 -9.34
CA SER A 168 -3.95 6.78 -10.44
C SER A 168 -4.77 8.05 -10.20
N GLY A 169 -4.60 8.72 -9.05
CA GLY A 169 -5.23 10.01 -8.73
C GLY A 169 -6.66 9.92 -8.19
N TYR A 170 -7.21 8.73 -7.96
CA TYR A 170 -8.57 8.57 -7.43
C TYR A 170 -8.70 9.11 -6.01
N ILE A 171 -7.67 8.89 -5.18
CA ILE A 171 -7.68 9.38 -3.80
C ILE A 171 -7.61 10.91 -3.78
N ASP A 172 -6.77 11.52 -4.64
CA ASP A 172 -6.69 12.97 -4.76
C ASP A 172 -8.06 13.57 -5.14
N GLY A 173 -8.70 13.04 -6.19
CA GLY A 173 -10.03 13.50 -6.61
C GLY A 173 -11.12 13.30 -5.56
N MET A 174 -11.09 12.19 -4.81
CA MET A 174 -12.01 11.98 -3.68
C MET A 174 -11.75 13.00 -2.57
N THR A 175 -10.49 13.27 -2.22
CA THR A 175 -10.18 14.28 -1.18
C THR A 175 -10.59 15.69 -1.60
N GLU A 176 -10.41 16.05 -2.87
CA GLU A 176 -10.89 17.32 -3.42
C GLU A 176 -12.41 17.44 -3.34
N PHE A 177 -13.14 16.37 -3.66
CA PHE A 177 -14.59 16.32 -3.49
C PHE A 177 -15.00 16.50 -2.02
N LEU A 178 -14.32 15.84 -1.07
CA LEU A 178 -14.62 15.99 0.35
C LEU A 178 -14.33 17.41 0.86
N ILE A 179 -13.27 18.08 0.36
CA ILE A 179 -13.02 19.51 0.63
C ILE A 179 -14.22 20.34 0.18
N GLN A 180 -14.69 20.11 -1.03
CA GLN A 180 -15.80 20.87 -1.60
C GLN A 180 -17.14 20.58 -0.88
N GLU A 181 -17.40 19.33 -0.51
CA GLU A 181 -18.63 18.92 0.18
C GLU A 181 -18.71 19.47 1.61
N TYR A 182 -17.60 19.45 2.35
CA TYR A 182 -17.58 19.82 3.77
C TYR A 182 -17.11 21.25 4.04
N GLY A 183 -16.53 21.94 3.05
CA GLY A 183 -15.97 23.29 3.22
C GLY A 183 -14.95 23.33 4.36
N ASP A 184 -15.05 24.34 5.22
CA ASP A 184 -14.15 24.51 6.37
C ASP A 184 -14.50 23.62 7.58
N ASN A 185 -15.48 22.72 7.48
CA ASN A 185 -15.89 21.86 8.59
C ASN A 185 -14.93 20.66 8.78
N LEU A 186 -13.76 20.95 9.37
CA LEU A 186 -12.70 19.97 9.63
C LEU A 186 -13.13 18.84 10.59
N GLU A 187 -14.08 19.06 11.49
CA GLU A 187 -14.56 18.00 12.38
C GLU A 187 -15.38 16.95 11.62
N LYS A 188 -16.20 17.36 10.64
CA LYS A 188 -16.95 16.43 9.79
C LYS A 188 -16.04 15.64 8.85
N VAL A 189 -15.01 16.31 8.31
CA VAL A 189 -13.94 15.62 7.57
C VAL A 189 -13.30 14.54 8.44
N LYS A 190 -12.89 14.91 9.66
CA LYS A 190 -12.19 14.02 10.58
C LYS A 190 -13.02 12.80 10.96
N SER A 191 -14.34 12.94 11.14
CA SER A 191 -15.23 11.82 11.44
C SER A 191 -15.40 10.87 10.25
N ASP A 192 -15.43 11.40 9.02
CA ASP A 192 -15.90 10.63 7.87
C ASP A 192 -14.78 10.06 7.00
N ILE A 193 -13.61 10.71 6.96
CA ILE A 193 -12.58 10.43 5.95
C ILE A 193 -12.04 9.00 5.97
N ASN A 194 -11.85 8.41 7.15
CA ASN A 194 -11.37 7.03 7.27
C ASN A 194 -12.39 6.04 6.69
N ASN A 195 -13.68 6.23 7.03
CA ASN A 195 -14.78 5.40 6.52
C ASN A 195 -14.96 5.58 5.02
N LYS A 196 -14.85 6.82 4.50
CA LYS A 196 -14.95 7.11 3.08
C LYS A 196 -13.82 6.43 2.29
N ILE A 197 -12.57 6.51 2.76
CA ILE A 197 -11.43 5.82 2.12
C ILE A 197 -11.65 4.31 2.12
N ARG A 198 -11.99 3.71 3.27
CA ARG A 198 -12.20 2.26 3.38
C ARG A 198 -13.31 1.80 2.45
N LYS A 199 -14.47 2.45 2.50
CA LYS A 199 -15.61 2.16 1.62
C LYS A 199 -15.25 2.35 0.16
N PHE A 200 -14.48 3.38 -0.20
CA PHE A 200 -14.05 3.57 -1.58
C PHE A 200 -13.11 2.46 -2.05
N VAL A 201 -12.20 1.99 -1.20
CA VAL A 201 -11.34 0.83 -1.50
C VAL A 201 -12.16 -0.45 -1.65
N GLU A 202 -13.15 -0.67 -0.78
CA GLU A 202 -14.04 -1.83 -0.83
C GLU A 202 -14.94 -1.80 -2.07
N ASP A 203 -15.61 -0.68 -2.34
CA ASP A 203 -16.60 -0.55 -3.41
C ASP A 203 -15.99 -0.41 -4.81
N SER A 204 -14.67 -0.18 -4.93
CA SER A 204 -13.99 0.06 -6.22
C SER A 204 -13.67 -1.21 -7.03
N ASP A 205 -14.53 -2.22 -6.96
CA ASP A 205 -14.37 -3.49 -7.72
C ASP A 205 -14.61 -3.32 -9.23
N TYR A 206 -15.09 -2.15 -9.65
CA TYR A 206 -15.19 -1.71 -11.04
C TYR A 206 -13.92 -0.98 -11.53
N ILE A 207 -12.85 -0.92 -10.72
CA ILE A 207 -11.55 -0.34 -11.08
C ILE A 207 -10.50 -1.46 -11.14
N PHE A 208 -10.12 -1.84 -12.36
CA PHE A 208 -9.22 -2.95 -12.64
C PHE A 208 -7.79 -2.45 -12.87
N PHE A 209 -6.84 -2.93 -12.07
CA PHE A 209 -5.40 -2.67 -12.27
C PHE A 209 -4.74 -3.92 -12.86
N VAL A 210 -4.53 -3.95 -14.17
CA VAL A 210 -4.00 -5.11 -14.89
C VAL A 210 -2.48 -5.22 -14.71
N HIS A 211 -2.02 -6.37 -14.24
CA HIS A 211 -0.61 -6.68 -13.99
C HIS A 211 -0.15 -7.93 -14.77
N SER A 212 1.16 -8.19 -14.74
CA SER A 212 1.79 -9.25 -15.54
C SER A 212 1.30 -10.65 -15.16
N SER A 213 0.96 -10.87 -13.90
CA SER A 213 0.36 -12.11 -13.40
C SER A 213 -1.17 -12.15 -13.44
N SER A 214 -1.86 -11.10 -13.89
CA SER A 214 -3.32 -11.15 -13.99
C SER A 214 -3.76 -12.13 -15.07
N ASP A 215 -4.81 -12.90 -14.77
CA ASP A 215 -5.52 -13.72 -15.74
C ASP A 215 -6.48 -12.83 -16.55
N GLU A 216 -6.25 -12.79 -17.87
CA GLU A 216 -7.06 -11.99 -18.80
C GLU A 216 -8.52 -12.42 -18.84
N ASN A 217 -8.81 -13.72 -18.77
CA ASN A 217 -10.17 -14.23 -18.85
C ASN A 217 -10.93 -13.94 -17.55
N HIS A 218 -10.25 -14.02 -16.41
CA HIS A 218 -10.84 -13.64 -15.13
C HIS A 218 -11.21 -12.14 -15.10
N ILE A 219 -10.30 -11.26 -15.55
CA ILE A 219 -10.60 -9.83 -15.63
C ILE A 219 -11.75 -9.54 -16.59
N LEU A 220 -11.74 -10.18 -17.77
CA LEU A 220 -12.81 -10.06 -18.76
C LEU A 220 -14.18 -10.41 -18.16
N ASN A 221 -14.27 -11.54 -17.47
CA ASN A 221 -15.52 -11.99 -16.84
C ASN A 221 -16.02 -10.98 -15.79
N ASN A 222 -15.12 -10.44 -14.96
CA ASN A 222 -15.50 -9.44 -13.94
C ASN A 222 -15.96 -8.11 -14.59
N ILE A 223 -15.37 -7.72 -15.73
CA ILE A 223 -15.82 -6.55 -16.49
C ILE A 223 -17.22 -6.79 -17.06
N LEU A 224 -17.45 -7.95 -17.67
CA LEU A 224 -18.78 -8.32 -18.20
C LEU A 224 -19.83 -8.35 -17.09
N GLU A 225 -19.48 -8.85 -15.91
CA GLU A 225 -20.36 -8.80 -14.74
C GLU A 225 -20.69 -7.36 -14.35
N CYS A 226 -19.71 -6.45 -14.31
CA CYS A 226 -19.95 -5.02 -14.03
C CYS A 226 -20.87 -4.37 -15.07
N ILE A 227 -20.71 -4.72 -16.36
CA ILE A 227 -21.56 -4.25 -17.45
C ILE A 227 -23.00 -4.77 -17.26
N ASN A 228 -23.17 -6.06 -16.95
CA ASN A 228 -24.47 -6.69 -16.73
C ASN A 228 -25.18 -6.14 -15.49
N GLN A 229 -24.45 -5.82 -14.43
CA GLN A 229 -24.96 -5.11 -13.26
C GLN A 229 -25.30 -3.63 -13.56
N GLY A 230 -24.96 -3.13 -14.75
CA GLY A 230 -25.24 -1.78 -15.17
C GLY A 230 -24.43 -0.73 -14.42
N ARG A 231 -23.21 -1.05 -13.97
CA ARG A 231 -22.33 -0.13 -13.24
C ARG A 231 -22.11 1.14 -14.07
N PRO A 232 -22.33 2.35 -13.51
CA PRO A 232 -22.29 3.58 -14.29
C PRO A 232 -20.91 3.87 -14.90
N TYR A 233 -19.85 3.34 -14.28
CA TYR A 233 -18.48 3.58 -14.64
C TYR A 233 -17.63 2.34 -14.35
N ILE A 234 -16.75 1.99 -15.28
CA ILE A 234 -15.77 0.92 -15.17
C ILE A 234 -14.43 1.46 -15.67
N ALA A 235 -13.35 1.25 -14.92
CA ALA A 235 -12.01 1.71 -15.29
C ALA A 235 -11.04 0.53 -15.37
N ILE A 236 -10.22 0.51 -16.42
CA ILE A 236 -9.26 -0.56 -16.68
C ILE A 236 -7.91 0.08 -16.95
N HIS A 237 -6.93 -0.24 -16.11
CA HIS A 237 -5.62 0.39 -16.08
C HIS A 237 -4.52 -0.61 -16.43
N GLY A 238 -3.67 -0.25 -17.39
CA GLY A 238 -2.49 -1.02 -17.75
C GLY A 238 -1.23 -0.17 -17.68
N ALA A 239 -0.19 -0.67 -17.01
CA ALA A 239 1.12 -0.01 -16.94
C ALA A 239 2.21 -0.90 -17.56
N GLY A 240 2.91 -0.39 -18.56
CA GLY A 240 3.97 -1.09 -19.28
C GLY A 240 3.45 -1.90 -20.49
N PRO A 241 4.31 -2.19 -21.48
CA PRO A 241 3.89 -2.76 -22.76
C PRO A 241 3.11 -4.08 -22.63
N THR A 242 3.55 -4.97 -21.76
CA THR A 242 2.90 -6.27 -21.52
C THR A 242 1.48 -6.10 -21.00
N ASN A 243 1.29 -5.26 -19.98
CA ASN A 243 -0.02 -5.07 -19.35
C ASN A 243 -0.97 -4.28 -20.26
N ILE A 244 -0.44 -3.29 -21.00
CA ILE A 244 -1.20 -2.57 -22.03
C ILE A 244 -1.72 -3.52 -23.10
N LYS A 245 -0.89 -4.47 -23.56
CA LYS A 245 -1.33 -5.50 -24.52
C LYS A 245 -2.49 -6.32 -23.96
N LYS A 246 -2.42 -6.73 -22.70
CA LYS A 246 -3.54 -7.45 -22.04
C LYS A 246 -4.81 -6.62 -22.02
N VAL A 247 -4.73 -5.35 -21.62
CA VAL A 247 -5.88 -4.43 -21.61
C VAL A 247 -6.50 -4.35 -23.00
N ARG A 248 -5.70 -4.15 -24.05
CA ARG A 248 -6.20 -4.10 -25.43
C ARG A 248 -6.88 -5.40 -25.86
N ASN A 249 -6.32 -6.55 -25.52
CA ASN A 249 -6.94 -7.85 -25.80
C ASN A 249 -8.28 -8.03 -25.08
N ILE A 250 -8.40 -7.57 -23.84
CA ILE A 250 -9.66 -7.62 -23.08
C ILE A 250 -10.70 -6.71 -23.74
N ILE A 251 -10.31 -5.48 -24.10
CA ILE A 251 -11.22 -4.52 -24.74
C ILE A 251 -11.68 -5.01 -26.10
N SER A 252 -10.80 -5.56 -26.94
CA SER A 252 -11.18 -6.04 -28.27
C SER A 252 -12.20 -7.19 -28.24
N LYS A 253 -12.26 -7.95 -27.14
CA LYS A 253 -13.25 -9.01 -26.93
C LYS A 253 -14.64 -8.49 -26.59
N ILE A 254 -14.78 -7.28 -26.06
CA ILE A 254 -16.07 -6.71 -25.63
C ILE A 254 -16.52 -5.52 -26.47
N GLU A 255 -15.63 -4.92 -27.27
CA GLU A 255 -15.86 -3.67 -27.99
C GLU A 255 -17.11 -3.69 -28.88
N GLY A 256 -17.36 -4.81 -29.58
CA GLY A 256 -18.54 -4.98 -30.43
C GLY A 256 -19.87 -4.99 -29.66
N GLU A 257 -19.85 -5.30 -28.37
CA GLU A 257 -21.03 -5.43 -27.52
C GLU A 257 -21.26 -4.19 -26.64
N LEU A 258 -20.27 -3.32 -26.45
CA LEU A 258 -20.40 -2.15 -25.56
C LEU A 258 -21.60 -1.25 -25.94
N SER A 259 -21.83 -1.06 -27.25
CA SER A 259 -22.93 -0.22 -27.73
C SER A 259 -24.30 -0.83 -27.42
N SER A 260 -24.47 -2.16 -27.50
CA SER A 260 -25.74 -2.82 -27.18
C SER A 260 -26.03 -2.78 -25.67
N PHE A 261 -24.99 -2.77 -24.83
CA PHE A 261 -25.11 -2.54 -23.39
C PHE A 261 -25.25 -1.06 -23.00
N GLY A 262 -25.18 -0.14 -23.97
CA GLY A 262 -25.31 1.30 -23.73
C GLY A 262 -24.10 1.93 -23.06
N TYR A 263 -22.89 1.44 -23.33
CA TYR A 263 -21.63 2.01 -22.84
C TYR A 263 -20.86 2.74 -23.94
N ASP A 264 -20.23 3.85 -23.55
CA ASP A 264 -19.20 4.53 -24.32
C ASP A 264 -17.80 4.13 -23.81
N LYS A 265 -16.86 3.94 -24.75
CA LYS A 265 -15.44 3.70 -24.45
C LYS A 265 -14.65 4.98 -24.65
N ASN A 266 -13.85 5.34 -23.65
CA ASN A 266 -12.84 6.39 -23.74
C ASN A 266 -11.47 5.82 -23.38
N GLU A 267 -10.43 6.21 -24.12
CA GLU A 267 -9.05 5.82 -23.85
C GLU A 267 -8.20 7.05 -23.56
N ASP A 268 -7.38 6.97 -22.52
CA ASP A 268 -6.41 7.99 -22.17
C ASP A 268 -5.01 7.38 -22.08
N ASN A 269 -4.12 7.85 -22.96
CA ASN A 269 -2.73 7.44 -23.03
C ASN A 269 -1.85 8.49 -22.34
N LYS A 270 -2.04 8.70 -21.03
CA LYS A 270 -1.19 9.61 -20.26
C LYS A 270 0.26 9.13 -20.30
N ARG A 271 1.16 10.00 -20.77
CA ARG A 271 2.59 9.87 -20.49
C ARG A 271 2.85 10.42 -19.10
N THR A 272 3.30 9.56 -18.19
CA THR A 272 3.86 10.02 -16.91
C THR A 272 5.31 10.44 -17.08
N LEU A 273 5.86 11.13 -16.09
CA LEU A 273 7.30 11.35 -15.99
C LEU A 273 8.07 10.02 -15.85
N SER A 274 7.41 8.97 -15.36
CA SER A 274 7.89 7.60 -15.47
C SER A 274 7.95 7.18 -16.95
N LEU A 275 9.08 6.62 -17.38
CA LEU A 275 9.27 6.06 -18.73
C LEU A 275 8.34 4.87 -19.04
N CYS A 276 7.52 4.46 -18.07
CA CYS A 276 6.55 3.38 -18.22
C CYS A 276 5.30 3.91 -18.95
N PRO A 277 4.95 3.38 -20.14
CA PRO A 277 3.73 3.77 -20.81
C PRO A 277 2.52 3.35 -19.98
N LEU A 278 1.49 4.19 -19.93
CA LEU A 278 0.22 3.89 -19.27
C LEU A 278 -0.92 3.92 -20.29
N LEU A 279 -1.90 3.03 -20.08
CA LEU A 279 -3.17 3.03 -20.78
C LEU A 279 -4.28 3.01 -19.73
N TYR A 280 -5.17 3.99 -19.83
CA TYR A 280 -6.41 4.06 -19.06
C TYR A 280 -7.57 3.86 -20.04
N VAL A 281 -8.42 2.87 -19.78
CA VAL A 281 -9.67 2.67 -20.53
C VAL A 281 -10.84 2.86 -19.59
N TYR A 282 -11.79 3.67 -20.00
CA TYR A 282 -12.99 3.99 -19.24
C TYR A 282 -14.22 3.57 -20.03
N LEU A 283 -15.09 2.76 -19.41
CA LEU A 283 -16.40 2.41 -19.93
C LEU A 283 -17.43 3.17 -19.11
N THR A 284 -18.21 4.04 -19.76
CA THR A 284 -19.21 4.87 -19.09
C THR A 284 -20.59 4.58 -19.65
N LYS A 285 -21.55 4.31 -18.77
CA LYS A 285 -22.92 4.04 -19.19
C LYS A 285 -23.57 5.34 -19.69
N LYS A 286 -24.20 5.29 -20.86
CA LYS A 286 -24.96 6.41 -21.43
C LYS A 286 -26.10 6.76 -20.47
N LYS A 287 -26.25 8.06 -20.19
CA LYS A 287 -27.45 8.56 -19.52
C LYS A 287 -28.60 8.45 -20.52
N ILE A 288 -29.58 7.62 -20.19
CA ILE A 288 -30.86 7.53 -20.92
C ILE A 288 -31.70 8.76 -20.55
#